data_AF-A0AAU0PEA4-F1
#
_entry.id   AF-A0AAU0PEA4-F1
#
_cell.length_a   1.000
_cell.length_b   1.000
_cell.length_c   1.000
_cell.angle_alpha   90.00
_cell.angle_beta   90.00
_cell.angle_gamma   90.00
#
_symmetry.space_group_name_H-M   'P 1'
#
loop_
_entity.id
_entity.type
_entity.pdbx_description
1 polymer ?
#
loop_
_entity_poly.entity_id
_entity_poly.type
_entity_poly.pdbx_seq_one_letter_code
_entity_poly.pdbx_strand_id
1 'polypeptide(L)' 'MRKLILCFFILMTFGFAKENFSQMSNQELIEIIGFVDEKDMADFQKELEIRLGKMNTHEKAQYEKRLVETPERKIIEDEE' A
#
# COMPACT_ATOMS: atom_id res chain seq x y z
N MET A 1 6.54 -39.92 -9.09
CA MET A 1 7.56 -38.85 -9.21
C MET A 1 7.08 -37.63 -9.99
N ARG A 2 6.45 -37.77 -11.18
CA ARG A 2 6.03 -36.62 -12.02
C ARG A 2 4.95 -35.70 -11.40
N LYS A 3 4.08 -36.25 -10.53
CA LYS A 3 2.98 -35.49 -9.88
C LYS A 3 3.45 -34.57 -8.74
N LEU A 4 4.60 -34.84 -8.11
CA LEU A 4 5.13 -34.02 -7.01
C LEU A 4 5.76 -32.71 -7.51
N ILE A 5 6.32 -32.73 -8.72
CA ILE A 5 6.91 -31.54 -9.36
C ILE A 5 5.83 -30.47 -9.59
N LEU A 6 4.62 -30.89 -9.96
CA LEU A 6 3.51 -29.97 -10.24
C LEU A 6 3.03 -29.24 -8.98
N CYS A 7 3.01 -29.91 -7.83
CA CYS A 7 2.70 -29.30 -6.54
C CYS A 7 3.76 -28.28 -6.10
N PHE A 8 5.04 -28.54 -6.39
CA PHE A 8 6.12 -27.61 -6.09
C PHE A 8 6.01 -26.31 -6.90
N PHE A 9 5.64 -26.41 -8.19
CA PHE A 9 5.41 -25.22 -9.03
C PHE A 9 4.22 -24.37 -8.56
N ILE A 10 3.14 -24.97 -8.08
CA ILE A 10 1.96 -24.24 -7.58
C ILE A 10 2.29 -23.48 -6.29
N LEU A 11 3.14 -24.04 -5.41
CA LEU A 11 3.53 -23.37 -4.17
C LEU A 11 4.42 -22.14 -4.41
N MET A 12 5.15 -22.11 -5.53
CA MET A 12 6.04 -21.01 -5.88
C MET A 12 5.30 -19.76 -6.39
N THR A 13 4.06 -19.89 -6.89
CA THR A 13 3.30 -18.74 -7.41
C THR A 13 2.68 -17.87 -6.31
N PHE A 14 2.50 -18.39 -5.11
CA PHE A 14 1.92 -17.62 -3.99
C PHE A 14 2.93 -16.72 -3.27
N GLY A 15 4.24 -16.91 -3.49
CA GLY A 15 5.29 -16.21 -2.75
C GLY A 15 5.56 -14.75 -3.17
N PHE A 16 4.91 -14.24 -4.22
CA PHE A 16 5.28 -12.96 -4.85
C PHE A 16 4.08 -12.13 -5.31
N ALA A 17 2.97 -12.16 -4.58
CA ALA A 17 1.91 -11.16 -4.78
C ALA A 17 2.43 -9.81 -4.26
N LYS A 18 2.96 -8.98 -5.16
CA LYS A 18 3.25 -7.58 -4.87
C LYS A 18 1.93 -6.85 -4.72
N GLU A 19 1.77 -6.10 -3.63
CA GLU A 19 0.60 -5.26 -3.44
C GLU A 19 0.50 -4.26 -4.60
N ASN A 20 -0.69 -4.18 -5.21
CA ASN A 20 -0.92 -3.34 -6.37
C ASN A 20 -1.82 -2.15 -6.00
N PHE A 21 -1.23 -1.16 -5.34
CA PHE A 21 -1.92 0.05 -4.89
C PHE A 21 -2.61 0.81 -6.03
N SER A 22 -2.11 0.70 -7.27
CA SER A 22 -2.74 1.33 -8.45
C SER A 22 -4.14 0.81 -8.75
N GLN A 23 -4.48 -0.40 -8.31
CA GLN A 23 -5.79 -1.01 -8.51
C GLN A 23 -6.78 -0.68 -7.38
N MET A 24 -6.29 -0.16 -6.26
CA MET A 24 -7.14 0.26 -5.15
C MET A 24 -7.90 1.55 -5.51
N SER A 25 -9.04 1.77 -4.89
CA SER A 25 -9.72 3.08 -4.88
C SER A 25 -9.00 4.07 -3.95
N ASN A 26 -9.32 5.37 -4.06
CA ASN A 26 -8.76 6.38 -3.17
C ASN A 26 -9.11 6.10 -1.70
N GLN A 27 -10.34 5.65 -1.45
CA GLN A 27 -10.81 5.32 -0.10
C GLN A 27 -10.04 4.13 0.49
N GLU A 28 -9.89 3.04 -0.27
CA GLU A 28 -9.12 1.86 0.19
C GLU A 28 -7.67 2.25 0.50
N LEU A 29 -7.06 3.08 -0.36
CA LEU A 29 -5.69 3.55 -0.15
C LEU A 29 -5.56 4.40 1.12
N ILE A 30 -6.56 5.22 1.44
CA ILE A 30 -6.61 6.02 2.67
C ILE A 30 -6.79 5.11 3.90
N GLU A 31 -7.68 4.12 3.84
CA GLU A 31 -8.01 3.26 4.99
C GLU A 31 -6.78 2.47 5.49
N ILE A 32 -5.93 2.03 4.57
CA ILE A 32 -4.71 1.26 4.88
C ILE A 32 -3.53 2.12 5.37
N ILE A 33 -3.66 3.46 5.46
CA ILE A 33 -2.62 4.33 6.04
C ILE A 33 -2.30 3.85 7.47
N GLY A 34 -1.03 3.48 7.70
CA GLY A 34 -0.56 2.95 8.99
C GLY A 34 -0.56 1.41 9.10
N PHE A 35 -1.05 0.70 8.08
CA PHE A 35 -1.10 -0.75 8.03
C PHE A 35 -0.29 -1.36 6.87
N VAL A 36 0.45 -0.54 6.12
CA VAL A 36 1.28 -0.99 5.00
C VAL A 36 2.61 -1.56 5.51
N ASP A 37 3.01 -2.72 4.99
CA ASP A 37 4.29 -3.32 5.29
C ASP A 37 5.46 -2.41 4.85
N GLU A 38 6.55 -2.39 5.61
CA GLU A 38 7.73 -1.56 5.31
C GLU A 38 8.31 -1.83 3.90
N LYS A 39 8.21 -3.09 3.42
CA LYS A 39 8.67 -3.49 2.08
C LYS A 39 7.88 -2.85 0.93
N ASP A 40 6.62 -2.47 1.17
CA ASP A 40 5.71 -1.92 0.17
C ASP A 40 5.44 -0.42 0.39
N MET A 41 5.96 0.17 1.48
CA MET A 41 5.73 1.56 1.87
C MET A 41 6.15 2.55 0.77
N ALA A 42 7.26 2.31 0.08
CA ALA A 42 7.73 3.18 -1.00
C ALA A 42 6.76 3.22 -2.20
N ASP A 43 6.21 2.06 -2.57
CA ASP A 43 5.23 1.97 -3.66
C ASP A 43 3.88 2.57 -3.23
N PHE A 44 3.50 2.37 -1.98
CA PHE A 44 2.29 2.95 -1.38
C PHE A 44 2.35 4.48 -1.36
N GLN A 45 3.43 5.05 -0.84
CA GLN A 45 3.61 6.50 -0.73
C GLN A 45 3.57 7.17 -2.10
N LYS A 46 4.24 6.57 -3.09
CA LYS A 46 4.21 7.04 -4.47
C LYS A 46 2.79 7.09 -5.04
N GLU A 47 2.00 6.04 -4.83
CA GLU A 47 0.61 6.00 -5.32
C GLU A 47 -0.27 7.02 -4.58
N LEU A 48 -0.07 7.17 -3.28
CA LEU A 48 -0.80 8.14 -2.45
C LEU A 48 -0.55 9.57 -2.93
N GLU A 49 0.71 9.95 -3.14
CA GLU A 49 1.10 11.27 -3.66
C GLU A 49 0.47 11.57 -5.03
N ILE A 50 0.47 10.61 -5.95
CA ILE A 50 -0.17 10.74 -7.27
C ILE A 50 -1.66 11.04 -7.14
N ARG A 51 -2.32 10.50 -6.11
CA ARG A 51 -3.77 10.61 -5.91
C ARG A 51 -4.20 11.81 -5.09
N LEU A 52 -3.35 12.35 -4.21
CA LEU A 52 -3.66 13.54 -3.42
C LEU A 52 -4.16 14.71 -4.30
N GLY A 53 -3.57 14.88 -5.49
CA GLY A 53 -3.99 15.89 -6.46
C GLY A 53 -5.35 15.61 -7.13
N LYS A 54 -5.86 14.39 -7.07
CA LYS A 54 -7.09 13.91 -7.71
C LYS A 54 -8.23 13.66 -6.72
N MET A 55 -7.96 13.70 -5.42
CA MET A 55 -8.97 13.45 -4.40
C MET A 55 -10.05 14.53 -4.38
N ASN A 56 -11.29 14.10 -4.17
CA ASN A 56 -12.40 15.01 -3.90
C ASN A 56 -12.37 15.51 -2.44
N THR A 57 -13.23 16.47 -2.11
CA THR A 57 -13.27 17.07 -0.75
C THR A 57 -13.54 16.06 0.36
N HIS A 58 -14.37 15.04 0.11
CA HIS A 58 -14.67 14.00 1.09
C HIS A 58 -13.45 13.11 1.34
N GLU A 59 -12.80 12.66 0.27
CA GLU A 59 -11.58 11.84 0.34
C GLU A 59 -10.44 12.59 1.05
N LYS A 60 -10.27 13.89 0.76
CA LYS A 60 -9.27 14.71 1.47
C LYS A 60 -9.54 14.80 2.96
N ALA A 61 -10.79 15.00 3.36
CA ALA A 61 -11.17 15.03 4.78
C ALA A 61 -10.91 13.68 5.47
N GLN A 62 -11.15 12.56 4.78
CA GLN A 62 -10.82 11.22 5.29
C GLN A 62 -9.31 11.03 5.42
N TYR A 63 -8.53 11.45 4.44
CA TYR A 63 -7.07 11.41 4.47
C TYR A 63 -6.52 12.19 5.68
N GLU A 64 -6.92 13.45 5.84
CA GLU A 64 -6.50 14.31 6.96
C GLU A 64 -6.88 13.70 8.31
N LYS A 65 -8.11 13.19 8.44
CA LYS A 65 -8.55 12.48 9.65
C LYS A 65 -7.65 11.28 9.94
N ARG A 66 -7.31 10.50 8.91
CA ARG A 66 -6.50 9.30 9.06
C ARG A 66 -5.07 9.61 9.47
N LEU A 67 -4.47 10.69 8.98
CA LEU A 67 -3.15 11.17 9.42
C LEU A 67 -3.11 11.56 10.90
N VAL A 68 -4.22 12.10 11.42
CA VAL A 68 -4.32 12.45 12.85
C VAL A 68 -4.51 11.19 13.71
N GLU A 69 -5.31 10.24 13.25
CA GLU A 69 -5.60 8.99 13.97
C GLU A 69 -4.42 8.00 13.95
N THR A 70 -3.65 8.01 12.86
CA THR A 70 -2.38 7.29 12.74
C THR A 70 -1.25 8.33 12.76
N PRO A 71 -0.82 8.82 13.94
CA PRO A 71 0.39 9.63 14.00
C PRO A 71 1.52 8.78 13.43
N GLU A 72 2.05 9.19 12.29
CA GLU A 72 3.10 8.49 11.59
C GLU A 72 4.23 8.12 12.56
N ARG A 73 4.71 6.87 12.44
CA ARG A 73 6.14 6.61 12.61
C ARG A 73 6.79 7.49 11.55
N LYS A 74 7.23 8.69 11.96
CA LYS A 74 7.77 9.76 11.12
C LYS A 74 8.38 9.17 9.85
N ILE A 75 7.80 9.50 8.70
CA ILE A 75 8.48 9.38 7.43
C ILE A 75 9.87 9.96 7.68
N ILE A 76 10.89 9.13 7.45
CA ILE A 76 12.29 9.51 7.54
C ILE A 76 12.53 10.37 6.29
N GLU A 77 11.96 11.58 6.29
CA GLU A 77 12.60 12.75 5.71
C GLU A 77 13.69 13.16 6.69
N ASP A 78 14.73 12.33 6.78
CA ASP A 78 16.04 12.89 7.08
C ASP A 78 16.52 13.50 5.77
N GLU A 79 16.20 14.79 5.64
CA GLU A 79 16.94 15.75 4.85
C GLU A 79 18.44 15.61 5.16
N GLU A 80 19.25 15.12 4.21
CA GLU A 80 20.54 15.69 3.75
C GLU A 80 21.18 14.85 2.62
#